data_AF-A0A0L6JWE3-F1
#
_entry.id   AF-A0A0L6JWE3-F1
#
_cell.length_a   1.000
_cell.length_b   1.000
_cell.length_c   1.000
_cell.angle_alpha   90.00
_cell.angle_beta   90.00
_cell.angle_gamma   90.00
#
_symmetry.space_group_name_H-M   'P 1'
#
loop_
_entity.id
_entity.type
_entity.pdbx_description
1 polymer ?
#
loop_
_entity_poly.entity_id
_entity_poly.type
_entity_poly.pdbx_seq_one_letter_code
_entity_poly.pdbx_strand_id
1 'polypeptide(L)' 'MGRVNIEKVIDHLNSDIRKALRDAVEEVTELENFDEYELFRTFKRKVRSKCNTWENVPDNYIEKDY' A
#
# COMPACT_ATOMS: atom_id res chain seq x y z
N MET A 1 17.79 -1.33 -12.42
CA MET A 1 16.34 -1.28 -12.10
C MET A 1 15.97 -2.61 -11.49
N GLY A 2 15.28 -2.55 -10.35
CA GLY A 2 14.67 -3.70 -9.72
C GLY A 2 13.22 -3.82 -10.15
N ARG A 3 12.72 -5.05 -10.13
CA ARG A 3 11.30 -5.32 -10.34
C ARG A 3 10.65 -5.62 -9.01
N VAL A 4 9.68 -4.82 -8.63
CA VAL A 4 8.93 -4.99 -7.38
C VAL A 4 7.51 -5.40 -7.71
N ASN A 5 7.02 -6.43 -7.02
CA ASN A 5 5.62 -6.80 -7.09
C ASN A 5 4.84 -5.99 -6.07
N ILE A 6 4.17 -4.93 -6.52
CA ILE A 6 3.52 -3.96 -5.63
C ILE A 6 2.41 -4.59 -4.80
N GLU A 7 1.67 -5.54 -5.36
CA GLU A 7 0.60 -6.24 -4.64
C GLU A 7 1.17 -7.07 -3.50
N LYS A 8 2.25 -7.82 -3.76
CA LYS A 8 2.91 -8.62 -2.73
C LYS A 8 3.55 -7.77 -1.66
N VAL A 9 4.12 -6.61 -2.01
CA VAL A 9 4.64 -5.66 -1.02
C VAL A 9 3.52 -5.16 -0.11
N ILE A 10 2.39 -4.76 -0.70
CA ILE A 10 1.24 -4.29 0.09
C ILE A 10 0.66 -5.40 0.97
N ASP A 11 0.55 -6.62 0.45
CA ASP A 11 0.07 -7.78 1.21
C ASP A 11 1.06 -8.18 2.33
N HIS A 12 2.37 -8.05 2.11
CA HIS A 12 3.40 -8.31 3.12
C HIS A 12 3.37 -7.27 4.24
N LEU A 13 3.22 -6.00 3.89
CA LEU A 13 3.16 -4.87 4.82
C LEU A 13 1.72 -4.53 5.25
N ASN A 14 0.79 -5.50 5.18
CA ASN A 14 -0.65 -5.22 5.30
C ASN A 14 -1.02 -4.48 6.60
N SER A 15 -0.42 -4.85 7.73
CA SER A 15 -0.75 -4.29 9.04
C SER A 15 -0.36 -2.82 9.09
N ASP A 16 0.85 -2.49 8.65
CA ASP A 16 1.40 -1.15 8.74
C ASP A 16 0.76 -0.22 7.71
N ILE A 17 0.58 -0.69 6.47
CA ILE A 17 -0.10 0.10 5.43
C ILE A 17 -1.55 0.34 5.80
N ARG A 18 -2.25 -0.65 6.37
CA ARG A 18 -3.65 -0.49 6.77
C ARG A 18 -3.81 0.58 7.86
N LYS A 19 -2.95 0.56 8.89
CA LYS A 19 -2.93 1.60 9.94
C LYS A 19 -2.60 2.97 9.36
N ALA A 20 -1.53 3.08 8.57
CA ALA A 20 -1.15 4.33 7.95
C ALA A 20 -2.25 4.91 7.04
N LEU A 21 -2.97 4.05 6.33
CA LEU A 21 -4.11 4.46 5.51
C LEU A 21 -5.30 4.95 6.35
N ARG A 22 -5.58 4.30 7.48
CA ARG A 22 -6.61 4.77 8.43
C ARG A 22 -6.24 6.16 8.95
N ASP A 23 -5.04 6.30 9.50
CA ASP A 23 -4.57 7.54 10.10
C ASP A 23 -4.58 8.70 9.08
N ALA A 24 -4.17 8.43 7.83
CA ALA A 24 -4.23 9.42 6.75
C ALA A 24 -5.67 9.84 6.39
N VAL A 25 -6.64 8.94 6.46
CA VAL A 25 -8.06 9.29 6.23
C VAL A 25 -8.60 10.11 7.39
N GLU A 26 -8.32 9.72 8.64
CA GLU A 26 -8.71 10.48 9.84
C GLU A 26 -8.07 11.89 9.87
N GLU A 27 -6.85 12.05 9.34
CA GLU A 27 -6.18 13.35 9.27
C GLU A 27 -6.76 14.26 8.18
N VAL A 28 -7.10 13.70 7.01
CA VAL A 28 -7.58 14.47 5.86
C VAL A 28 -9.09 14.70 5.90
N THR A 29 -9.82 13.90 6.69
CA THR A 29 -11.28 13.95 6.76
C THR A 29 -11.75 13.96 8.21
N GLU A 30 -12.85 14.63 8.51
CA GLU A 30 -13.49 14.57 9.84
C GLU A 30 -14.28 13.26 10.07
N LEU A 31 -13.99 12.20 9.30
CA LEU A 31 -14.67 10.91 9.41
C LEU A 31 -14.05 10.10 10.55
N GLU A 32 -14.71 10.14 11.69
CA GLU A 32 -14.48 9.19 12.78
C GLU A 32 -15.41 7.98 12.56
N ASN A 33 -14.88 6.76 12.68
CA ASN A 33 -15.61 5.46 12.59
C ASN A 33 -15.92 4.92 11.18
N PHE A 34 -14.92 4.76 10.33
CA PHE A 34 -15.04 3.92 9.12
C PHE A 34 -14.45 2.52 9.33
N ASP A 35 -14.85 1.58 8.48
CA ASP A 35 -14.27 0.22 8.48
C ASP A 35 -12.86 0.25 7.85
N GLU A 36 -11.83 0.20 8.72
CA GLU A 36 -10.42 0.12 8.34
C GLU A 36 -10.12 -1.05 7.38
N TYR A 37 -10.80 -2.18 7.54
CA TYR A 37 -10.62 -3.35 6.68
C TYR A 37 -11.23 -3.13 5.29
N GLU A 38 -12.43 -2.54 5.22
CA GLU A 38 -13.06 -2.20 3.95
C GLU A 38 -12.26 -1.12 3.19
N LEU A 39 -11.76 -0.10 3.90
CA LEU A 39 -10.89 0.93 3.35
C LEU A 39 -9.66 0.31 2.70
N PHE A 40 -8.93 -0.53 3.44
CA PHE A 40 -7.73 -1.18 2.91
C PHE A 40 -8.03 -2.14 1.77
N ARG A 41 -9.12 -2.92 1.85
CA ARG A 41 -9.54 -3.80 0.74
C ARG A 41 -9.82 -2.99 -0.53
N THR A 42 -10.51 -1.86 -0.39
CA THR A 42 -10.81 -0.96 -1.50
C THR A 42 -9.54 -0.34 -2.07
N PHE A 43 -8.63 0.12 -1.21
CA PHE A 43 -7.32 0.63 -1.60
C PHE A 43 -6.52 -0.42 -2.40
N LYS A 44 -6.39 -1.65 -1.91
CA LYS A 44 -5.71 -2.73 -2.65
C LYS A 44 -6.29 -2.96 -4.04
N ARG A 45 -7.62 -2.97 -4.15
CA ARG A 45 -8.30 -3.11 -5.46
C ARG A 45 -7.96 -1.95 -6.38
N LYS A 46 -7.88 -0.72 -5.86
CA LYS A 46 -7.50 0.46 -6.63
C LYS A 46 -6.04 0.41 -7.07
N VAL A 47 -5.12 -0.03 -6.20
CA VAL A 47 -3.73 -0.25 -6.58
C VAL A 47 -3.63 -1.27 -7.71
N ARG A 48 -4.27 -2.44 -7.59
CA ARG A 48 -4.31 -3.45 -8.66
C ARG A 48 -4.82 -2.91 -10.00
N SER A 49 -5.76 -1.97 -9.96
CA SER A 49 -6.33 -1.38 -11.18
C SER A 49 -5.51 -0.24 -11.79
N LYS A 50 -4.63 0.40 -10.99
CA LYS A 50 -3.90 1.61 -11.36
C LYS A 50 -2.41 1.37 -11.58
N CYS A 51 -1.86 0.38 -10.89
CA CYS A 51 -0.47 -0.02 -10.96
C CYS A 51 -0.35 -1.35 -11.72
N ASN A 52 0.76 -1.55 -12.40
CA ASN A 52 1.14 -2.84 -12.91
C ASN A 52 1.48 -3.76 -11.74
N THR A 53 1.14 -5.05 -11.84
CA THR A 53 1.50 -6.04 -10.82
C THR A 53 3.02 -6.10 -10.59
N TRP A 54 3.83 -5.81 -11.62
CA TRP A 54 5.27 -5.65 -11.51
C TRP A 54 5.68 -4.25 -11.98
N GLU A 55 6.25 -3.48 -11.08
CA GLU A 55 6.77 -2.14 -11.35
C GLU A 55 8.29 -2.15 -11.45
N ASN A 56 8.82 -1.34 -12.37
CA ASN A 56 10.25 -1.09 -12.45
C ASN A 56 10.58 0.06 -11.51
N VAL A 57 11.43 -0.20 -10.53
CA VAL A 57 11.92 0.81 -9.59
C VAL A 57 13.43 0.98 -9.73
N PRO A 58 13.96 2.19 -9.49
CA PRO A 58 15.40 2.40 -9.37
C PRO A 58 16.05 1.49 -8.31
N ASP A 59 17.25 0.97 -8.59
CA ASP A 59 17.92 0.02 -7.68
C ASP A 59 18.27 0.65 -6.33
N ASN A 60 18.51 1.96 -6.30
CA ASN A 60 18.77 2.71 -5.08
C ASN A 60 17.57 2.84 -4.13
N TYR A 61 16.37 2.40 -4.54
CA TYR A 61 15.21 2.27 -3.67
C TYR A 61 15.06 0.87 -3.07
N ILE A 62 15.94 -0.07 -3.43
CA ILE A 62 15.93 -1.45 -2.94
C ILE A 62 17.25 -1.70 -2.22
N GLU A 63 17.18 -1.71 -0.89
CA GLU A 63 18.24 -2.28 -0.08
C GLU A 63 18.06 -3.80 0.00
N LYS A 64 19.15 -4.54 -0.16
CA LYS A 64 19.16 -6.00 -0.03
C LYS A 64 19.98 -6.34 1.21
N ASP A 65 19.38 -7.08 2.13
CA ASP A 65 20.10 -7.69 3.24
C ASP A 65 21.00 -8.79 2.66
N TYR A 66 22.30 -8.49 2.52
CA TYR A 66 23.33 -9.45 2.11
C TYR A 66 23.91 -10.17 3.33
#